data_AF-A0A3C0NGV2-F1
#
_entry.id   AF-A0A3C0NGV2-F1
#
_cell.length_a   1.000
_cell.length_b   1.000
_cell.length_c   1.000
_cell.angle_alpha   90.00
_cell.angle_beta   90.00
_cell.angle_gamma   90.00
#
_symmetry.space_group_name_H-M   'P 1'
#
loop_
_entity.id
_entity.type
_entity.pdbx_description
1 polymer ?
#
loop_
_entity_poly.entity_id
_entity_poly.type
_entity_poly.pdbx_seq_one_letter_code
_entity_poly.pdbx_strand_id
1 'polypeptide(L)'
;GDLDGLLGRLTSPSDEGRAMLQIIHDLAPGAKLYFATAYPNQANFARNIRALRTAGCDIIVDDIIYLNEPVFQDGIIAQAVNDVTANGALYFSSAGNFGNKKDGTSQVWEGNFVDGGQASIVGGGRIHNFGSALFNRLTTNSDRITLQWSDPMGKSTNDYDLYVLNADGTQVLAASDEYQNGSQDPTEFVNPQAANSRVMIVLYSGQARFLNLKTTVNGSEESAFAVNTNGQIFGHSAAQNAFSVAAVNAQNRNNLFTLGSPNSVEAFSSDGPRRIFYKADGTPITPGNFLSTGGAVRQKPDIAAANGVKTSVTNATDPSFNPFFGTSAAAPNAAGVAALLKSFKPSLTPQQIRTILTSTALDIETSGVDPDSGYGIV
;
A
#
# COMPACT_ATOMS: atom_id res chain seq x y z
N GLY A 1 13.30 4.06 -9.38
CA GLY A 1 12.29 3.91 -10.44
C GLY A 1 11.00 4.40 -9.83
N ASP A 2 10.03 4.79 -10.64
CA ASP A 2 8.83 5.49 -10.17
C ASP A 2 7.59 4.59 -10.21
N LEU A 3 6.67 4.76 -9.27
CA LEU A 3 5.35 4.14 -9.22
C LEU A 3 4.56 4.36 -10.52
N ASP A 4 4.66 5.55 -11.14
CA ASP A 4 4.02 5.86 -12.41
C ASP A 4 4.60 5.05 -13.59
N GLY A 5 5.86 4.62 -13.47
CA GLY A 5 6.48 3.65 -14.39
C GLY A 5 5.81 2.27 -14.34
N LEU A 6 5.31 1.86 -13.17
CA LEU A 6 4.60 0.59 -12.99
C LEU A 6 3.17 0.64 -13.58
N LEU A 7 2.55 1.81 -13.54
CA LEU A 7 1.24 2.07 -14.14
C LEU A 7 1.31 2.26 -15.67
N GLY A 8 2.50 2.13 -16.28
CA GLY A 8 2.71 2.39 -17.70
C GLY A 8 2.51 3.85 -18.10
N ARG A 9 2.52 4.77 -17.12
CA ARG A 9 2.31 6.21 -17.31
C ARG A 9 3.60 6.96 -17.67
N LEU A 10 4.76 6.34 -17.45
CA LEU A 10 6.06 6.85 -17.92
C LEU A 10 6.57 6.05 -19.12
N THR A 11 6.95 6.78 -20.18
CA THR A 11 7.59 6.23 -21.38
C THR A 11 9.13 6.33 -21.34
N SER A 12 9.70 6.91 -20.27
CA SER A 12 11.14 7.04 -20.05
C SER A 12 11.54 6.65 -18.60
N PRO A 13 12.81 6.32 -18.33
CA PRO A 13 13.29 6.08 -16.97
C PRO A 13 13.20 7.37 -16.13
N SER A 14 12.41 7.33 -15.05
CA SER A 14 12.33 8.39 -14.04
C SER A 14 13.65 8.55 -13.27
N ASP A 15 13.97 9.77 -12.83
CA ASP A 15 15.14 10.04 -11.98
C ASP A 15 14.80 10.13 -10.47
N GLU A 16 13.61 9.63 -10.10
CA GLU A 16 13.08 9.66 -8.73
C GLU A 16 14.01 9.00 -7.71
N GLY A 17 14.64 7.88 -8.08
CA GLY A 17 15.57 7.20 -7.19
C GLY A 17 16.76 8.07 -6.78
N ARG A 18 17.22 8.97 -7.67
CA ARG A 18 18.25 9.96 -7.33
C ARG A 18 17.69 11.06 -6.44
N ALA A 19 16.45 11.48 -6.64
CA ALA A 19 15.78 12.46 -5.80
C ALA A 19 15.61 11.94 -4.35
N MET A 20 15.20 10.68 -4.18
CA MET A 20 15.16 10.02 -2.87
C MET A 20 16.52 10.00 -2.18
N LEU A 21 17.59 9.65 -2.92
CA LEU A 21 18.94 9.64 -2.37
C LEU A 21 19.42 11.03 -1.96
N GLN A 22 19.00 12.10 -2.66
CA GLN A 22 19.29 13.48 -2.25
C GLN A 22 18.59 13.85 -0.93
N ILE A 23 17.34 13.43 -0.72
CA ILE A 23 16.64 13.64 0.56
C ILE A 23 17.44 13.01 1.72
N ILE A 24 17.91 11.78 1.54
CA ILE A 24 18.73 11.10 2.56
C ILE A 24 20.07 11.83 2.76
N HIS A 25 20.73 12.24 1.68
CA HIS A 25 22.00 12.97 1.75
C HIS A 25 21.86 14.31 2.49
N ASP A 26 20.76 15.03 2.28
CA ASP A 26 20.52 16.33 2.94
C ASP A 26 20.38 16.19 4.46
N LEU A 27 19.77 15.08 4.93
CA LEU A 27 19.62 14.79 6.36
C LEU A 27 20.85 14.11 6.96
N ALA A 28 21.50 13.23 6.21
CA ALA A 28 22.61 12.39 6.65
C ALA A 28 23.75 12.35 5.60
N PRO A 29 24.49 13.46 5.40
CA PRO A 29 25.47 13.59 4.32
C PRO A 29 26.68 12.63 4.44
N GLY A 30 26.91 12.08 5.63
CA GLY A 30 27.94 11.06 5.86
C GLY A 30 27.52 9.63 5.50
N ALA A 31 26.26 9.41 5.13
CA ALA A 31 25.75 8.08 4.77
C ALA A 31 26.33 7.62 3.42
N LYS A 32 26.77 6.35 3.37
CA LYS A 32 27.10 5.71 2.09
C LYS A 32 25.80 5.31 1.39
N LEU A 33 25.60 5.83 0.18
CA LEU A 33 24.38 5.62 -0.59
C LEU A 33 24.56 4.47 -1.58
N TYR A 34 23.59 3.57 -1.62
CA TYR A 34 23.50 2.45 -2.54
C TYR A 34 22.17 2.54 -3.28
N PHE A 35 22.15 2.06 -4.52
CA PHE A 35 20.95 2.04 -5.33
C PHE A 35 20.76 0.65 -5.95
N ALA A 36 19.53 0.15 -5.89
CA ALA A 36 19.11 -1.03 -6.63
C ALA A 36 17.68 -0.82 -7.12
N THR A 37 17.40 -1.24 -8.35
CA THR A 37 16.08 -1.05 -8.96
C THR A 37 15.06 -2.08 -8.46
N ALA A 38 13.81 -1.68 -8.27
CA ALA A 38 12.70 -2.61 -8.05
C ALA A 38 12.31 -3.38 -9.33
N TYR A 39 12.66 -2.85 -10.51
CA TYR A 39 12.27 -3.38 -11.81
C TYR A 39 13.11 -4.58 -12.26
N PRO A 40 12.60 -5.45 -13.17
CA PRO A 40 11.32 -5.33 -13.87
C PRO A 40 10.14 -6.00 -13.17
N ASN A 41 10.35 -6.74 -12.09
CA ASN A 41 9.30 -7.53 -11.45
C ASN A 41 9.57 -7.76 -9.95
N GLN A 42 8.54 -8.22 -9.24
CA GLN A 42 8.59 -8.49 -7.79
C GLN A 42 9.76 -9.40 -7.38
N ALA A 43 10.13 -10.39 -8.19
CA ALA A 43 11.22 -11.31 -7.88
C ALA A 43 12.58 -10.60 -7.93
N ASN A 44 12.76 -9.68 -8.89
CA ASN A 44 13.96 -8.85 -8.95
C ASN A 44 14.01 -7.86 -7.79
N PHE A 45 12.88 -7.23 -7.45
CA PHE A 45 12.80 -6.34 -6.30
C PHE A 45 13.20 -7.06 -5.00
N ALA A 46 12.58 -8.21 -4.73
CA ALA A 46 12.88 -9.03 -3.55
C ALA A 46 14.35 -9.49 -3.50
N ARG A 47 14.96 -9.80 -4.65
CA ARG A 47 16.39 -10.13 -4.72
C ARG A 47 17.26 -8.92 -4.40
N ASN A 48 16.91 -7.75 -4.94
CA ASN A 48 17.68 -6.53 -4.77
C ASN A 48 17.62 -5.98 -3.34
N ILE A 49 16.47 -6.11 -2.65
CA ILE A 49 16.36 -5.82 -1.21
C ILE A 49 17.42 -6.63 -0.41
N ARG A 50 17.50 -7.94 -0.66
CA ARG A 50 18.50 -8.81 0.00
C ARG A 50 19.93 -8.49 -0.41
N ALA A 51 20.15 -8.11 -1.68
CA ALA A 51 21.46 -7.72 -2.18
C ALA A 51 21.97 -6.43 -1.51
N LEU A 52 21.11 -5.42 -1.31
CA LEU A 52 21.44 -4.21 -0.56
C LEU A 52 21.87 -4.54 0.87
N ARG A 53 21.13 -5.41 1.56
CA ARG A 53 21.54 -5.88 2.89
C ARG A 53 22.90 -6.58 2.86
N THR A 54 23.13 -7.45 1.89
CA THR A 54 24.40 -8.16 1.70
C THR A 54 25.57 -7.21 1.43
N ALA A 55 25.31 -6.09 0.73
CA ALA A 55 26.29 -5.03 0.48
C ALA A 55 26.60 -4.18 1.72
N GLY A 56 25.91 -4.41 2.84
CA GLY A 56 26.14 -3.73 4.12
C GLY A 56 25.18 -2.58 4.41
N CYS A 57 24.08 -2.42 3.66
CA CYS A 57 23.08 -1.41 3.98
C CYS A 57 22.42 -1.70 5.34
N ASP A 58 22.48 -0.71 6.23
CA ASP A 58 21.83 -0.74 7.55
C ASP A 58 20.38 -0.25 7.51
N ILE A 59 20.08 0.61 6.55
CA ILE A 59 18.78 1.23 6.31
C ILE A 59 18.48 1.04 4.83
N ILE A 60 17.32 0.48 4.52
CA ILE A 60 16.84 0.27 3.15
C ILE A 60 15.51 1.02 3.03
N VAL A 61 15.31 1.71 1.91
CA VAL A 61 14.08 2.45 1.63
C VAL A 61 13.63 2.24 0.20
N ASP A 62 12.32 2.13 0.00
CA ASP A 62 11.68 2.11 -1.31
C ASP A 62 10.41 2.97 -1.33
N ASP A 63 9.93 3.22 -2.54
CA ASP A 63 8.71 3.93 -2.86
C ASP A 63 7.81 3.21 -3.87
N ILE A 64 8.07 1.92 -4.14
CA ILE A 64 7.42 1.17 -5.22
C ILE A 64 6.43 0.17 -4.66
N ILE A 65 5.18 0.22 -5.13
CA ILE A 65 4.13 -0.75 -4.78
C ILE A 65 3.73 -1.56 -6.00
N TYR A 66 3.90 -2.88 -5.96
CA TYR A 66 3.40 -3.76 -7.02
C TYR A 66 1.92 -4.06 -6.80
N LEU A 67 1.05 -3.63 -7.73
CA LEU A 67 -0.41 -3.71 -7.54
C LEU A 67 -0.95 -5.15 -7.36
N ASN A 68 -0.22 -6.15 -7.86
CA ASN A 68 -0.53 -7.57 -7.72
C ASN A 68 0.17 -8.24 -6.52
N GLU A 69 0.70 -7.47 -5.57
CA GLU A 69 1.11 -8.04 -4.29
C GLU A 69 -0.09 -8.60 -3.51
N PRO A 70 0.10 -9.71 -2.79
CA PRO A 70 -0.95 -10.28 -1.96
C PRO A 70 -1.35 -9.31 -0.85
N VAL A 71 -2.65 -9.23 -0.58
CA VAL A 71 -3.20 -8.37 0.47
C VAL A 71 -3.31 -9.11 1.80
N PHE A 72 -3.53 -10.43 1.78
CA PHE A 72 -3.81 -11.23 2.98
C PHE A 72 -2.68 -12.17 3.42
N GLN A 73 -1.53 -12.11 2.76
CA GLN A 73 -0.36 -12.94 2.99
C GLN A 73 0.92 -12.16 2.65
N ASP A 74 2.03 -12.42 3.33
CA ASP A 74 3.31 -11.83 2.95
C ASP A 74 3.83 -12.46 1.64
N GLY A 75 3.75 -11.68 0.54
CA GLY A 75 4.33 -12.02 -0.76
C GLY A 75 5.87 -11.98 -0.75
N ILE A 76 6.49 -12.28 -1.90
CA ILE A 76 7.96 -12.45 -1.99
C ILE A 76 8.76 -11.19 -1.64
N ILE A 77 8.20 -9.99 -1.87
CA ILE A 77 8.83 -8.72 -1.48
C ILE A 77 8.73 -8.54 0.04
N ALA A 78 7.55 -8.74 0.63
CA ALA A 78 7.36 -8.68 2.08
C ALA A 78 8.26 -9.69 2.81
N GLN A 79 8.46 -10.88 2.25
CA GLN A 79 9.42 -11.86 2.76
C GLN A 79 10.87 -11.34 2.69
N ALA A 80 11.27 -10.68 1.59
CA ALA A 80 12.60 -10.06 1.52
C ALA A 80 12.78 -8.96 2.57
N VAL A 81 11.75 -8.16 2.82
CA VAL A 81 11.73 -7.15 3.89
C VAL A 81 11.90 -7.81 5.27
N ASN A 82 11.15 -8.88 5.53
CA ASN A 82 11.27 -9.66 6.76
C ASN A 82 12.68 -10.27 6.92
N ASP A 83 13.30 -10.77 5.85
CA ASP A 83 14.65 -11.33 5.89
C ASP A 83 15.70 -10.28 6.26
N VAL A 84 15.66 -9.10 5.63
CA VAL A 84 16.67 -8.06 5.90
C VAL A 84 16.48 -7.41 7.26
N THR A 85 15.24 -7.27 7.72
CA THR A 85 14.94 -6.75 9.08
C THR A 85 15.34 -7.76 10.16
N ALA A 86 15.11 -9.06 9.93
CA ALA A 86 15.63 -10.12 10.81
C ALA A 86 17.16 -10.17 10.81
N ASN A 87 17.81 -9.76 9.72
CA ASN A 87 19.27 -9.61 9.62
C ASN A 87 19.78 -8.25 10.17
N GLY A 88 18.93 -7.45 10.81
CA GLY A 88 19.32 -6.24 11.51
C GLY A 88 19.37 -4.96 10.67
N ALA A 89 18.69 -4.92 9.52
CA ALA A 89 18.41 -3.64 8.85
C ALA A 89 17.11 -3.01 9.34
N LEU A 90 17.00 -1.69 9.18
CA LEU A 90 15.71 -0.99 9.15
C LEU A 90 15.21 -0.95 7.71
N TYR A 91 13.90 -1.09 7.52
CA TYR A 91 13.28 -1.04 6.20
C TYR A 91 12.13 -0.04 6.21
N PHE A 92 12.16 0.93 5.30
CA PHE A 92 11.14 1.96 5.11
C PHE A 92 10.49 1.77 3.74
N SER A 93 9.18 1.81 3.67
CA SER A 93 8.43 1.76 2.40
C SER A 93 7.42 2.90 2.41
N SER A 94 7.18 3.50 1.26
CA SER A 94 6.09 4.45 1.10
C SER A 94 4.77 3.80 1.50
N ALA A 95 3.86 4.55 2.15
CA ALA A 95 2.50 4.06 2.37
C ALA A 95 1.73 3.90 1.04
N GLY A 96 2.17 4.59 -0.01
CA GLY A 96 1.48 4.70 -1.28
C GLY A 96 0.58 5.92 -1.33
N ASN A 97 0.28 6.38 -2.55
CA ASN A 97 -0.50 7.59 -2.78
C ASN A 97 -1.91 7.25 -3.31
N PHE A 98 -2.61 6.33 -2.64
CA PHE A 98 -3.91 5.80 -3.08
C PHE A 98 -5.08 6.22 -2.19
N GLY A 99 -4.89 7.24 -1.36
CA GLY A 99 -5.91 7.89 -0.54
C GLY A 99 -6.25 7.14 0.75
N ASN A 100 -7.00 7.82 1.61
CA ASN A 100 -7.45 7.34 2.90
C ASN A 100 -8.95 7.59 3.12
N LYS A 101 -9.52 6.88 4.08
CA LYS A 101 -10.95 6.97 4.40
C LYS A 101 -11.31 8.30 5.06
N LYS A 102 -10.42 8.81 5.90
CA LYS A 102 -10.67 10.00 6.73
C LYS A 102 -10.89 11.26 5.90
N ASP A 103 -10.09 11.44 4.86
CA ASP A 103 -10.13 12.59 3.95
C ASP A 103 -11.12 12.38 2.78
N GLY A 104 -11.80 11.23 2.73
CA GLY A 104 -12.78 10.93 1.68
C GLY A 104 -12.15 10.57 0.33
N THR A 105 -10.90 10.11 0.32
CA THR A 105 -10.11 9.77 -0.88
C THR A 105 -9.87 8.28 -1.05
N SER A 106 -10.41 7.44 -0.15
CA SER A 106 -10.20 5.98 -0.15
C SER A 106 -10.58 5.34 -1.48
N GLN A 107 -9.71 4.46 -1.95
CA GLN A 107 -9.90 3.69 -3.17
C GLN A 107 -10.04 2.20 -2.91
N VAL A 108 -10.45 1.84 -1.69
CA VAL A 108 -10.61 0.46 -1.23
C VAL A 108 -11.94 0.25 -0.56
N TRP A 109 -12.45 -0.96 -0.68
CA TRP A 109 -13.48 -1.51 0.16
C TRP A 109 -13.04 -2.89 0.68
N GLU A 110 -13.19 -3.10 1.98
CA GLU A 110 -12.95 -4.39 2.61
C GLU A 110 -14.16 -4.86 3.43
N GLY A 111 -14.39 -6.16 3.44
CA GLY A 111 -15.50 -6.72 4.21
C GLY A 111 -15.65 -8.22 4.07
N ASN A 112 -16.50 -8.82 4.91
CA ASN A 112 -16.93 -10.19 4.71
C ASN A 112 -17.80 -10.27 3.46
N PHE A 113 -17.68 -11.34 2.70
CA PHE A 113 -18.71 -11.69 1.75
C PHE A 113 -20.05 -11.89 2.49
N VAL A 114 -21.03 -11.06 2.13
CA VAL A 114 -22.43 -11.18 2.53
C VAL A 114 -23.22 -11.60 1.31
N ASP A 115 -23.98 -12.69 1.44
CA ASP A 115 -24.83 -13.23 0.39
C ASP A 115 -26.04 -12.33 0.13
N GLY A 116 -26.12 -11.79 -1.08
CA GLY A 116 -27.22 -10.97 -1.59
C GLY A 116 -28.24 -11.73 -2.45
N GLY A 117 -28.09 -13.06 -2.60
CA GLY A 117 -28.96 -13.89 -3.43
C GLY A 117 -28.32 -14.34 -4.74
N GLN A 118 -29.14 -14.81 -5.68
CA GLN A 118 -28.67 -15.36 -6.95
C GLN A 118 -28.19 -14.25 -7.89
N ALA A 119 -27.01 -14.41 -8.49
CA ALA A 119 -26.46 -13.47 -9.47
C ALA A 119 -27.03 -13.72 -10.88
N SER A 120 -28.34 -13.49 -11.06
CA SER A 120 -29.06 -13.81 -12.31
C SER A 120 -28.51 -13.11 -13.56
N ILE A 121 -27.85 -11.95 -13.41
CA ILE A 121 -27.29 -11.17 -14.53
C ILE A 121 -26.15 -11.90 -15.22
N VAL A 122 -25.40 -12.74 -14.49
CA VAL A 122 -24.21 -13.46 -15.00
C VAL A 122 -24.41 -14.98 -15.05
N GLY A 123 -25.66 -15.44 -14.93
CA GLY A 123 -26.02 -16.83 -15.18
C GLY A 123 -25.71 -17.84 -14.06
N GLY A 124 -25.17 -17.42 -12.91
CA GLY A 124 -24.88 -18.32 -11.80
C GLY A 124 -24.19 -17.66 -10.61
N GLY A 125 -24.06 -18.39 -9.49
CA GLY A 125 -23.37 -17.91 -8.29
C GLY A 125 -24.22 -17.03 -7.36
N ARG A 126 -23.57 -16.52 -6.31
CA ARG A 126 -24.17 -15.69 -5.25
C ARG A 126 -23.59 -14.27 -5.28
N ILE A 127 -24.43 -13.27 -5.48
CA ILE A 127 -23.99 -11.86 -5.54
C ILE A 127 -23.62 -11.35 -4.15
N HIS A 128 -22.56 -10.56 -4.04
CA HIS A 128 -22.21 -9.87 -2.81
C HIS A 128 -23.16 -8.71 -2.52
N ASN A 129 -23.59 -8.57 -1.26
CA ASN A 129 -24.32 -7.40 -0.78
C ASN A 129 -23.39 -6.41 -0.05
N PHE A 130 -23.20 -5.21 -0.62
CA PHE A 130 -22.42 -4.11 -0.03
C PHE A 130 -23.17 -3.35 1.08
N GLY A 131 -24.31 -3.87 1.54
CA GLY A 131 -25.17 -3.30 2.58
C GLY A 131 -26.52 -2.86 2.02
N SER A 132 -26.59 -1.64 1.51
CA SER A 132 -27.81 -1.07 0.91
C SER A 132 -27.97 -1.38 -0.58
N ALA A 133 -26.95 -1.94 -1.22
CA ALA A 133 -26.93 -2.23 -2.66
C ALA A 133 -26.13 -3.50 -2.97
N LEU A 134 -26.53 -4.18 -4.05
CA LEU A 134 -25.84 -5.35 -4.59
C LEU A 134 -24.66 -5.00 -5.51
N PHE A 135 -24.47 -3.70 -5.76
CA PHE A 135 -23.38 -3.18 -6.57
C PHE A 135 -22.69 -2.06 -5.81
N ASN A 136 -21.37 -1.97 -5.95
CA ASN A 136 -20.65 -0.77 -5.60
C ASN A 136 -20.55 0.14 -6.83
N ARG A 137 -20.68 1.45 -6.66
CA ARG A 137 -20.59 2.39 -7.79
C ARG A 137 -19.21 3.02 -7.81
N LEU A 138 -18.58 3.02 -8.99
CA LEU A 138 -17.39 3.83 -9.21
C LEU A 138 -17.78 5.31 -9.18
N THR A 139 -17.13 6.09 -8.33
CA THR A 139 -17.30 7.55 -8.23
C THR A 139 -16.40 8.28 -9.21
N THR A 140 -15.26 7.69 -9.56
CA THR A 140 -14.27 8.20 -10.51
C THR A 140 -13.91 7.16 -11.56
N ASN A 141 -13.13 7.54 -12.58
CA ASN A 141 -12.53 6.57 -13.49
C ASN A 141 -11.51 5.72 -12.72
N SER A 142 -11.52 4.41 -12.93
CA SER A 142 -10.55 3.49 -12.32
C SER A 142 -9.43 3.15 -13.30
N ASP A 143 -8.21 2.93 -12.82
CA ASP A 143 -7.13 2.35 -13.63
C ASP A 143 -7.27 0.83 -13.72
N ARG A 144 -7.25 0.13 -12.58
CA ARG A 144 -7.45 -1.32 -12.53
C ARG A 144 -8.25 -1.63 -11.29
N ILE A 145 -9.34 -2.38 -11.44
CA ILE A 145 -10.12 -2.86 -10.31
C ILE A 145 -9.62 -4.25 -9.99
N THR A 146 -9.13 -4.44 -8.77
CA THR A 146 -8.60 -5.73 -8.29
C THR A 146 -9.45 -6.20 -7.12
N LEU A 147 -9.89 -7.45 -7.18
CA LEU A 147 -10.50 -8.17 -6.08
C LEU A 147 -9.49 -9.20 -5.57
N GLN A 148 -9.30 -9.29 -4.26
CA GLN A 148 -8.65 -10.43 -3.62
C GLN A 148 -9.53 -10.94 -2.47
N TRP A 149 -9.45 -12.24 -2.17
CA TRP A 149 -10.12 -12.85 -1.03
C TRP A 149 -9.15 -13.62 -0.14
N SER A 150 -9.54 -13.86 1.10
CA SER A 150 -8.70 -14.45 2.15
C SER A 150 -8.51 -15.97 2.01
N ASP A 151 -8.08 -16.41 0.83
CA ASP A 151 -7.48 -17.72 0.55
C ASP A 151 -5.94 -17.60 0.52
N PRO A 152 -5.20 -18.70 0.69
CA PRO A 152 -3.75 -18.67 0.57
C PRO A 152 -3.33 -18.50 -0.91
N MET A 153 -2.26 -17.74 -1.14
CA MET A 153 -1.71 -17.57 -2.49
C MET A 153 -1.33 -18.91 -3.13
N GLY A 154 -1.63 -19.07 -4.42
CA GLY A 154 -1.43 -20.29 -5.22
C GLY A 154 -2.27 -21.50 -4.77
N LYS A 155 -3.27 -21.30 -3.92
CA LYS A 155 -4.06 -22.36 -3.28
C LYS A 155 -5.53 -21.98 -3.11
N SER A 156 -6.06 -21.11 -3.96
CA SER A 156 -7.47 -20.69 -3.87
C SER A 156 -8.40 -21.85 -4.19
N THR A 157 -9.31 -22.15 -3.26
CA THR A 157 -10.37 -23.18 -3.40
C THR A 157 -11.76 -22.56 -3.46
N ASN A 158 -11.82 -21.23 -3.35
CA ASN A 158 -13.03 -20.44 -3.49
C ASN A 158 -12.93 -19.68 -4.81
N ASP A 159 -14.04 -19.62 -5.51
CA ASP A 159 -14.17 -19.13 -6.87
C ASP A 159 -15.01 -17.86 -6.83
N TYR A 160 -14.32 -16.73 -6.79
CA TYR A 160 -14.93 -15.41 -6.72
C TYR A 160 -14.71 -14.71 -8.05
N ASP A 161 -15.79 -14.25 -8.66
CA ASP A 161 -15.73 -13.51 -9.93
C ASP A 161 -15.90 -12.02 -9.69
N LEU A 162 -15.25 -11.23 -10.54
CA LEU A 162 -15.36 -9.78 -10.58
C LEU A 162 -16.02 -9.33 -11.88
N TYR A 163 -17.15 -8.64 -11.77
CA TYR A 163 -17.85 -8.06 -12.90
C TYR A 163 -17.97 -6.56 -12.76
N VAL A 164 -17.97 -5.87 -13.90
CA VAL A 164 -18.33 -4.45 -14.00
C VAL A 164 -19.46 -4.31 -14.99
N LEU A 165 -20.52 -3.62 -14.57
CA LEU A 165 -21.71 -3.37 -15.34
C LEU A 165 -21.83 -1.89 -15.69
N ASN A 166 -22.69 -1.58 -16.66
CA ASN A 166 -23.08 -0.22 -17.01
C ASN A 166 -23.74 0.50 -15.83
N ALA A 167 -23.95 1.81 -15.97
CA ALA A 167 -24.51 2.64 -14.90
C ALA A 167 -25.90 2.20 -14.43
N ASP A 168 -26.69 1.57 -15.30
CA ASP A 168 -28.02 1.04 -14.98
C ASP A 168 -27.97 -0.33 -14.31
N GLY A 169 -26.82 -1.00 -14.27
CA GLY A 169 -26.66 -2.35 -13.71
C GLY A 169 -27.32 -3.45 -14.53
N THR A 170 -27.48 -3.25 -15.84
CA THR A 170 -28.22 -4.13 -16.75
C THR A 170 -27.36 -4.86 -17.78
N GLN A 171 -26.16 -4.36 -18.07
CA GLN A 171 -25.21 -4.97 -19.01
C GLN A 171 -23.83 -5.10 -18.39
N VAL A 172 -23.21 -6.27 -18.54
CA VAL A 172 -21.80 -6.50 -18.21
C VAL A 172 -20.92 -5.80 -19.25
N LEU A 173 -20.00 -4.96 -18.76
CA LEU A 173 -18.99 -4.24 -19.53
C LEU A 173 -17.63 -4.94 -19.46
N ALA A 174 -17.31 -5.54 -18.33
CA ALA A 174 -16.08 -6.29 -18.11
C ALA A 174 -16.29 -7.40 -17.09
N ALA A 175 -15.48 -8.45 -17.19
CA ALA A 175 -15.52 -9.62 -16.32
C ALA A 175 -14.09 -10.16 -16.12
N SER A 176 -13.90 -10.82 -14.99
CA SER A 176 -12.76 -11.66 -14.64
C SER A 176 -13.40 -12.81 -13.84
N ASP A 177 -13.52 -13.96 -14.49
CA ASP A 177 -14.36 -15.10 -14.09
C ASP A 177 -13.72 -16.46 -14.42
N GLU A 178 -12.38 -16.50 -14.40
CA GLU A 178 -11.63 -17.74 -14.63
C GLU A 178 -11.59 -18.63 -13.38
N TYR A 179 -12.03 -19.88 -13.49
CA TYR A 179 -12.12 -20.82 -12.36
C TYR A 179 -10.88 -20.92 -11.46
N GLN A 180 -11.11 -20.82 -10.15
CA GLN A 180 -10.16 -21.27 -9.11
C GLN A 180 -10.51 -22.65 -8.57
N ASN A 181 -9.62 -23.61 -8.82
CA ASN A 181 -9.81 -25.03 -8.54
C ASN A 181 -8.78 -25.64 -7.57
N GLY A 182 -8.06 -24.80 -6.83
CA GLY A 182 -7.12 -25.22 -5.78
C GLY A 182 -5.66 -24.88 -6.04
N SER A 183 -5.31 -24.30 -7.19
CA SER A 183 -3.90 -23.97 -7.53
C SER A 183 -3.65 -22.52 -7.95
N GLN A 184 -4.71 -21.75 -8.14
CA GLN A 184 -4.66 -20.37 -8.60
C GLN A 184 -4.52 -19.41 -7.40
N ASP A 185 -4.13 -18.18 -7.70
CA ASP A 185 -4.14 -17.09 -6.74
C ASP A 185 -5.57 -16.61 -6.46
N PRO A 186 -5.86 -16.14 -5.24
CA PRO A 186 -7.18 -15.63 -4.87
C PRO A 186 -7.36 -14.18 -5.33
N THR A 187 -7.34 -13.96 -6.65
CA THR A 187 -7.41 -12.63 -7.24
C THR A 187 -8.22 -12.63 -8.53
N GLU A 188 -8.98 -11.57 -8.73
CA GLU A 188 -9.57 -11.19 -10.01
C GLU A 188 -9.18 -9.75 -10.33
N PHE A 189 -9.10 -9.39 -11.61
CA PHE A 189 -8.94 -7.99 -11.99
C PHE A 189 -9.55 -7.67 -13.34
N VAL A 190 -10.06 -6.45 -13.47
CA VAL A 190 -10.52 -5.90 -14.75
C VAL A 190 -9.76 -4.64 -15.11
N ASN A 191 -9.63 -4.42 -16.42
CA ASN A 191 -9.04 -3.24 -17.05
C ASN A 191 -9.80 -1.94 -16.70
N PRO A 192 -9.24 -0.75 -17.01
CA PRO A 192 -9.84 0.54 -16.66
C PRO A 192 -11.33 0.65 -16.96
N GLN A 193 -12.08 1.28 -16.05
CA GLN A 193 -13.53 1.44 -16.15
C GLN A 193 -13.92 2.89 -15.92
N ALA A 194 -15.01 3.31 -16.56
CA ALA A 194 -15.52 4.67 -16.44
C ALA A 194 -16.23 4.89 -15.09
N ALA A 195 -16.19 6.13 -14.61
CA ALA A 195 -17.02 6.59 -13.50
C ALA A 195 -18.50 6.23 -13.74
N ASN A 196 -19.24 6.02 -12.66
CA ASN A 196 -20.62 5.54 -12.64
C ASN A 196 -20.84 4.09 -13.11
N SER A 197 -19.81 3.32 -13.45
CA SER A 197 -19.97 1.87 -13.63
C SER A 197 -20.33 1.18 -12.30
N ARG A 198 -20.91 -0.02 -12.37
CA ARG A 198 -21.34 -0.82 -11.22
C ARG A 198 -20.43 -2.02 -11.05
N VAL A 199 -19.71 -2.10 -9.95
CA VAL A 199 -18.85 -3.22 -9.59
C VAL A 199 -19.65 -4.26 -8.82
N MET A 200 -19.57 -5.51 -9.28
CA MET A 200 -20.27 -6.66 -8.73
C MET A 200 -19.26 -7.75 -8.40
N ILE A 201 -19.38 -8.33 -7.20
CA ILE A 201 -18.61 -9.50 -6.79
C ILE A 201 -19.57 -10.67 -6.72
N VAL A 202 -19.19 -11.81 -7.29
CA VAL A 202 -19.99 -13.05 -7.25
C VAL A 202 -19.16 -14.15 -6.62
N LEU A 203 -19.73 -14.86 -5.64
CA LEU A 203 -19.19 -16.15 -5.20
C LEU A 203 -19.79 -17.22 -6.11
N TYR A 204 -19.03 -17.68 -7.11
CA TYR A 204 -19.47 -18.73 -8.02
C TYR A 204 -19.55 -20.07 -7.30
N SER A 205 -18.49 -20.42 -6.56
CA SER A 205 -18.44 -21.62 -5.74
C SER A 205 -17.50 -21.47 -4.54
N GLY A 206 -17.78 -22.20 -3.45
CA GLY A 206 -16.96 -22.18 -2.24
C GLY A 206 -17.67 -21.60 -1.03
N GLN A 207 -16.93 -20.87 -0.21
CA GLN A 207 -17.30 -20.37 1.12
C GLN A 207 -17.08 -18.86 1.21
N ALA A 208 -17.83 -18.21 2.10
CA ALA A 208 -17.65 -16.80 2.38
C ALA A 208 -16.24 -16.51 2.94
N ARG A 209 -15.59 -15.47 2.39
CA ARG A 209 -14.26 -14.98 2.77
C ARG A 209 -14.29 -13.49 3.08
N PHE A 210 -13.22 -13.02 3.71
CA PHE A 210 -12.91 -11.60 3.76
C PHE A 210 -12.38 -11.16 2.40
N LEU A 211 -12.86 -10.01 1.92
CA LEU A 211 -12.63 -9.48 0.59
C LEU A 211 -11.88 -8.16 0.68
N ASN A 212 -11.00 -7.91 -0.30
CA ASN A 212 -10.39 -6.63 -0.59
C ASN A 212 -10.73 -6.28 -2.04
N LEU A 213 -11.50 -5.21 -2.24
CA LEU A 213 -11.77 -4.63 -3.55
C LEU A 213 -11.07 -3.29 -3.62
N LYS A 214 -10.17 -3.09 -4.59
CA LYS A 214 -9.41 -1.84 -4.71
C LYS A 214 -9.31 -1.37 -6.15
N THR A 215 -9.19 -0.06 -6.30
CA THR A 215 -8.52 0.57 -7.44
C THR A 215 -7.36 1.40 -6.90
N THR A 216 -6.36 1.64 -7.73
CA THR A 216 -5.11 2.29 -7.31
C THR A 216 -4.73 3.38 -8.30
N VAL A 217 -5.55 4.42 -8.34
CA VAL A 217 -5.32 5.66 -9.09
C VAL A 217 -4.36 6.53 -8.29
N ASN A 218 -3.10 6.57 -8.73
CA ASN A 218 -2.05 7.32 -8.06
C ASN A 218 -2.41 8.82 -7.95
N GLY A 219 -2.26 9.39 -6.75
CA GLY A 219 -2.45 10.82 -6.49
C GLY A 219 -3.91 11.31 -6.57
N SER A 220 -4.90 10.41 -6.59
CA SER A 220 -6.30 10.82 -6.60
C SER A 220 -6.71 11.44 -5.26
N GLU A 221 -7.38 12.59 -5.33
CA GLU A 221 -7.99 13.28 -4.19
C GLU A 221 -9.49 12.97 -4.05
N GLU A 222 -9.97 11.92 -4.73
CA GLU A 222 -11.37 11.50 -4.67
C GLU A 222 -11.46 10.01 -4.33
N SER A 223 -12.44 9.65 -3.50
CA SER A 223 -12.73 8.23 -3.30
C SER A 223 -13.16 7.60 -4.62
N ALA A 224 -12.75 6.35 -4.85
CA ALA A 224 -13.09 5.64 -6.07
C ALA A 224 -14.37 4.80 -5.99
N PHE A 225 -14.87 4.52 -4.79
CA PHE A 225 -16.07 3.71 -4.55
C PHE A 225 -17.09 4.45 -3.70
N ALA A 226 -18.36 4.36 -4.07
CA ALA A 226 -19.46 4.92 -3.27
C ALA A 226 -19.57 4.27 -1.88
N VAL A 227 -19.26 2.98 -1.77
CA VAL A 227 -19.06 2.28 -0.50
C VAL A 227 -17.58 1.97 -0.38
N ASN A 228 -16.91 2.59 0.58
CA ASN A 228 -15.46 2.44 0.79
C ASN A 228 -15.13 2.31 2.27
N THR A 229 -13.96 1.75 2.56
CA THR A 229 -13.41 1.55 3.91
C THR A 229 -12.01 2.13 4.00
N ASN A 230 -11.42 2.10 5.19
CA ASN A 230 -9.97 2.21 5.33
C ASN A 230 -9.28 0.89 4.96
N GLY A 231 -7.95 0.88 4.99
CA GLY A 231 -7.13 -0.29 4.68
C GLY A 231 -6.59 -0.24 3.25
N GLN A 232 -6.02 0.88 2.84
CA GLN A 232 -5.43 1.06 1.52
C GLN A 232 -3.97 0.53 1.43
N ILE A 233 -3.19 0.52 2.52
CA ILE A 233 -1.79 0.02 2.55
C ILE A 233 -1.77 -1.51 2.42
N PHE A 234 -1.09 -2.09 1.42
CA PHE A 234 -0.96 -3.54 1.23
C PHE A 234 0.47 -3.96 0.85
N GLY A 235 0.67 -5.26 0.60
CA GLY A 235 1.96 -5.80 0.15
C GLY A 235 3.08 -5.60 1.16
N HIS A 236 4.30 -5.40 0.68
CA HIS A 236 5.49 -5.26 1.51
C HIS A 236 5.52 -3.99 2.39
N SER A 237 4.81 -2.91 2.04
CA SER A 237 4.65 -1.77 2.96
C SER A 237 3.91 -2.20 4.24
N ALA A 238 3.01 -3.17 4.13
CA ALA A 238 2.35 -3.80 5.27
C ALA A 238 3.17 -4.93 5.95
N ALA A 239 4.41 -5.21 5.53
CA ALA A 239 5.25 -6.19 6.20
C ALA A 239 5.44 -5.84 7.68
N GLN A 240 5.44 -6.86 8.54
CA GLN A 240 5.35 -6.67 10.00
C GLN A 240 6.45 -5.76 10.56
N ASN A 241 7.68 -5.90 10.05
CA ASN A 241 8.84 -5.16 10.54
C ASN A 241 9.29 -4.00 9.64
N ALA A 242 8.54 -3.72 8.55
CA ALA A 242 8.73 -2.49 7.78
C ALA A 242 8.22 -1.28 8.55
N PHE A 243 8.73 -0.09 8.26
CA PHE A 243 8.01 1.16 8.47
C PHE A 243 7.24 1.47 7.21
N SER A 244 5.91 1.50 7.28
CA SER A 244 5.11 2.17 6.27
C SER A 244 5.03 3.65 6.63
N VAL A 245 5.36 4.53 5.67
CA VAL A 245 5.56 5.95 5.92
C VAL A 245 4.51 6.79 5.18
N ALA A 246 3.65 7.44 5.96
CA ALA A 246 2.68 8.43 5.49
C ALA A 246 3.34 9.78 5.17
N ALA A 247 2.69 10.58 4.34
CA ALA A 247 3.22 11.88 3.91
C ALA A 247 2.55 13.04 4.65
N VAL A 248 3.34 14.01 5.09
CA VAL A 248 2.88 15.30 5.64
C VAL A 248 3.57 16.44 4.92
N ASN A 249 2.78 17.45 4.53
CA ASN A 249 3.25 18.59 3.75
C ASN A 249 4.32 19.42 4.48
N ALA A 250 5.53 19.48 3.91
CA ALA A 250 6.60 20.37 4.34
C ALA A 250 6.99 21.42 3.29
N GLN A 251 6.18 21.60 2.24
CA GLN A 251 6.45 22.58 1.20
C GLN A 251 6.58 23.98 1.80
N ASN A 252 7.68 24.66 1.48
CA ASN A 252 8.01 26.01 1.98
C ASN A 252 8.05 26.15 3.51
N ARG A 253 8.13 25.04 4.24
CA ARG A 253 8.18 25.04 5.69
C ARG A 253 9.59 25.47 6.15
N ASN A 254 9.65 26.53 6.95
CA ASN A 254 10.90 27.06 7.53
C ASN A 254 10.94 26.94 9.07
N ASN A 255 9.93 26.30 9.65
CA ASN A 255 9.73 26.10 11.08
C ASN A 255 9.48 24.62 11.39
N LEU A 256 9.69 24.25 12.66
CA LEU A 256 9.46 22.89 13.13
C LEU A 256 7.98 22.47 12.99
N PHE A 257 7.75 21.17 12.91
CA PHE A 257 6.44 20.60 13.21
C PHE A 257 6.15 20.78 14.71
N THR A 258 4.96 21.27 15.03
CA THR A 258 4.52 21.54 16.41
C THR A 258 3.09 21.10 16.61
N LEU A 259 2.76 20.59 17.81
CA LEU A 259 1.39 20.26 18.19
C LEU A 259 0.47 21.48 18.03
N GLY A 260 -0.75 21.28 17.54
CA GLY A 260 -1.75 22.34 17.36
C GLY A 260 -1.58 23.19 16.10
N SER A 261 -0.57 22.93 15.26
CA SER A 261 -0.52 23.42 13.87
C SER A 261 -1.24 22.44 12.93
N PRO A 262 -1.78 22.88 11.78
CA PRO A 262 -2.38 21.98 10.80
C PRO A 262 -1.29 21.16 10.13
N ASN A 263 -0.88 20.08 10.78
CA ASN A 263 0.04 19.08 10.24
C ASN A 263 -0.78 17.81 10.01
N SER A 264 -1.71 17.82 9.06
CA SER A 264 -2.45 16.61 8.72
C SER A 264 -1.65 15.75 7.74
N VAL A 265 -1.95 14.46 7.75
CA VAL A 265 -1.54 13.56 6.67
C VAL A 265 -2.12 14.07 5.35
N GLU A 266 -1.36 13.94 4.27
CA GLU A 266 -1.80 14.32 2.93
C GLU A 266 -2.96 13.43 2.47
N ALA A 267 -3.97 14.03 1.82
CA ALA A 267 -5.19 13.31 1.43
C ALA A 267 -4.95 12.13 0.47
N PHE A 268 -3.84 12.12 -0.28
CA PHE A 268 -3.48 10.99 -1.13
C PHE A 268 -2.77 9.86 -0.36
N SER A 269 -2.28 10.08 0.86
CA SER A 269 -1.50 9.09 1.61
C SER A 269 -2.40 7.91 2.00
N SER A 270 -1.97 6.69 1.69
CA SER A 270 -2.74 5.48 2.01
C SER A 270 -2.86 5.25 3.53
N ASP A 271 -4.03 4.81 3.97
CA ASP A 271 -4.28 4.41 5.35
C ASP A 271 -4.17 2.90 5.59
N GLY A 272 -4.15 2.50 6.85
CA GLY A 272 -4.39 1.13 7.27
C GLY A 272 -5.70 0.98 8.07
N PRO A 273 -5.79 -0.02 8.97
CA PRO A 273 -4.79 -1.04 9.24
C PRO A 273 -4.79 -2.10 8.11
N ARG A 274 -3.90 -3.09 8.22
CA ARG A 274 -3.88 -4.25 7.32
C ARG A 274 -4.19 -5.54 8.07
N ARG A 275 -5.24 -6.26 7.65
CA ARG A 275 -5.50 -7.63 8.14
C ARG A 275 -4.77 -8.67 7.27
N ILE A 276 -4.08 -9.61 7.92
CA ILE A 276 -3.36 -10.73 7.30
C ILE A 276 -3.96 -12.03 7.82
N PHE A 277 -4.24 -12.97 6.93
CA PHE A 277 -4.85 -14.27 7.28
C PHE A 277 -3.86 -15.42 7.28
N TYR A 278 -2.75 -15.28 6.56
CA TYR A 278 -1.76 -16.34 6.38
C TYR A 278 -0.35 -15.86 6.71
N LYS A 279 0.44 -16.77 7.27
CA LYS A 279 1.90 -16.66 7.26
C LYS A 279 2.43 -16.77 5.83
N ALA A 280 3.68 -16.39 5.61
CA ALA A 280 4.32 -16.41 4.29
C ALA A 280 4.26 -17.79 3.60
N ASP A 281 4.28 -18.88 4.36
CA ASP A 281 4.19 -20.27 3.87
C ASP A 281 2.76 -20.73 3.52
N GLY A 282 1.77 -19.86 3.69
CA GLY A 282 0.35 -20.17 3.50
C GLY A 282 -0.32 -20.82 4.72
N THR A 283 0.38 -20.95 5.85
CA THR A 283 -0.22 -21.44 7.10
C THR A 283 -1.21 -20.41 7.65
N PRO A 284 -2.47 -20.77 7.94
CA PRO A 284 -3.44 -19.86 8.54
C PRO A 284 -2.97 -19.32 9.90
N ILE A 285 -3.18 -18.03 10.14
CA ILE A 285 -2.92 -17.40 11.44
C ILE A 285 -4.02 -17.80 12.45
N THR A 286 -5.28 -17.79 12.01
CA THR A 286 -6.44 -18.24 12.80
C THR A 286 -7.16 -19.35 12.03
N PRO A 287 -6.74 -20.63 12.18
CA PRO A 287 -7.32 -21.74 11.43
C PRO A 287 -8.85 -21.79 11.56
N GLY A 288 -9.54 -21.89 10.41
CA GLY A 288 -11.01 -21.96 10.35
C GLY A 288 -11.73 -20.62 10.44
N ASN A 289 -11.03 -19.50 10.67
CA ASN A 289 -11.63 -18.17 10.65
C ASN A 289 -10.93 -17.25 9.63
N PHE A 290 -11.57 -17.11 8.48
CA PHE A 290 -11.11 -16.29 7.36
C PHE A 290 -12.06 -15.12 7.08
N LEU A 291 -12.73 -14.64 8.13
CA LEU A 291 -13.63 -13.49 8.11
C LEU A 291 -13.00 -12.35 8.94
N SER A 292 -13.70 -11.22 9.06
CA SER A 292 -13.24 -10.00 9.73
C SER A 292 -12.80 -10.18 11.20
N THR A 293 -13.16 -11.29 11.85
CA THR A 293 -12.75 -11.64 13.22
C THR A 293 -11.53 -12.55 13.29
N GLY A 294 -11.04 -13.06 12.15
CA GLY A 294 -9.89 -13.93 12.02
C GLY A 294 -8.62 -13.19 11.60
N GLY A 295 -7.53 -13.93 11.43
CA GLY A 295 -6.22 -13.39 11.08
C GLY A 295 -5.59 -12.53 12.17
N ALA A 296 -4.60 -11.73 11.77
CA ALA A 296 -3.96 -10.71 12.60
C ALA A 296 -4.09 -9.33 11.95
N VAL A 297 -4.28 -8.29 12.77
CA VAL A 297 -4.28 -6.90 12.32
C VAL A 297 -2.88 -6.32 12.53
N ARG A 298 -2.33 -5.72 11.48
CA ARG A 298 -1.10 -4.94 11.51
C ARG A 298 -1.47 -3.47 11.49
N GLN A 299 -1.02 -2.75 12.51
CA GLN A 299 -1.12 -1.30 12.54
C GLN A 299 -0.20 -0.72 11.47
N LYS A 300 -0.79 0.01 10.53
CA LYS A 300 -0.13 0.70 9.43
C LYS A 300 -0.92 2.00 9.13
N PRO A 301 -0.26 3.07 8.66
CA PRO A 301 1.18 3.22 8.58
C PRO A 301 1.83 3.18 9.98
N ASP A 302 3.15 3.04 10.02
CA ASP A 302 3.88 3.08 11.29
C ASP A 302 4.09 4.52 11.73
N ILE A 303 4.47 5.40 10.79
CA ILE A 303 4.90 6.77 11.06
C ILE A 303 4.53 7.66 9.88
N ALA A 304 4.57 8.97 10.09
CA ALA A 304 4.48 9.98 9.05
C ALA A 304 5.82 10.75 8.93
N ALA A 305 6.10 11.28 7.75
CA ALA A 305 7.30 12.11 7.52
C ALA A 305 7.07 13.17 6.46
N ALA A 306 8.00 14.11 6.37
CA ALA A 306 7.92 15.25 5.48
C ALA A 306 8.00 14.86 4.00
N ASN A 307 7.06 15.35 3.20
CA ASN A 307 7.16 15.42 1.74
C ASN A 307 7.20 16.89 1.27
N GLY A 308 7.18 17.14 -0.03
CA GLY A 308 7.20 18.50 -0.58
C GLY A 308 8.56 19.20 -0.40
N VAL A 309 9.61 18.41 -0.17
CA VAL A 309 10.98 18.88 0.06
C VAL A 309 11.69 19.19 -1.25
N LYS A 310 12.73 20.00 -1.22
CA LYS A 310 13.46 20.40 -2.42
C LYS A 310 14.54 19.37 -2.76
N THR A 311 14.72 19.06 -4.04
CA THR A 311 15.92 18.39 -4.54
C THR A 311 16.53 19.21 -5.69
N SER A 312 17.76 18.87 -6.08
CA SER A 312 18.42 19.44 -7.26
C SER A 312 18.16 18.62 -8.54
N VAL A 313 17.37 17.55 -8.45
CA VAL A 313 17.07 16.69 -9.60
C VAL A 313 16.10 17.42 -10.53
N THR A 314 16.64 17.90 -11.64
CA THR A 314 15.87 18.38 -12.79
C THR A 314 15.98 17.35 -13.91
N ASN A 315 14.86 17.06 -14.57
CA ASN A 315 14.82 16.20 -15.74
C ASN A 315 14.00 16.92 -16.83
N ALA A 316 14.45 16.85 -18.07
CA ALA A 316 13.76 17.45 -19.21
C ALA A 316 12.48 16.68 -19.61
N THR A 317 12.31 15.46 -19.10
CA THR A 317 11.25 14.51 -19.53
C THR A 317 10.35 14.01 -18.40
N ASP A 318 10.52 14.51 -17.17
CA ASP A 318 9.85 14.06 -15.94
C ASP A 318 9.55 15.32 -15.10
N PRO A 319 8.43 15.44 -14.36
CA PRO A 319 8.24 16.51 -13.39
C PRO A 319 9.51 16.74 -12.55
N SER A 320 9.92 18.00 -12.43
CA SER A 320 11.04 18.35 -11.56
C SER A 320 10.74 17.88 -10.13
N PHE A 321 11.65 17.13 -9.51
CA PHE A 321 11.56 16.73 -8.10
C PHE A 321 11.91 17.90 -7.16
N ASN A 322 11.37 19.09 -7.45
CA ASN A 322 11.63 20.33 -6.73
C ASN A 322 10.40 21.26 -6.81
N PRO A 323 9.47 21.16 -5.85
CA PRO A 323 9.46 20.22 -4.72
C PRO A 323 9.15 18.76 -5.11
N PHE A 324 9.65 17.80 -4.33
CA PHE A 324 9.36 16.37 -4.44
C PHE A 324 8.26 16.00 -3.44
N PHE A 325 7.08 15.64 -3.96
CA PHE A 325 5.89 15.26 -3.19
C PHE A 325 5.68 13.75 -3.12
N GLY A 326 4.67 13.35 -2.35
CA GLY A 326 4.24 11.96 -2.22
C GLY A 326 4.87 11.22 -1.03
N THR A 327 4.31 10.06 -0.73
CA THR A 327 4.91 9.11 0.22
C THR A 327 6.28 8.62 -0.26
N SER A 328 6.57 8.72 -1.57
CA SER A 328 7.90 8.54 -2.17
C SER A 328 8.96 9.51 -1.64
N ALA A 329 8.58 10.73 -1.25
CA ALA A 329 9.48 11.68 -0.61
C ALA A 329 9.51 11.53 0.92
N ALA A 330 8.38 11.12 1.52
CA ALA A 330 8.28 10.92 2.97
C ALA A 330 9.11 9.72 3.46
N ALA A 331 9.06 8.58 2.76
CA ALA A 331 9.83 7.39 3.12
C ALA A 331 11.36 7.64 3.23
N PRO A 332 12.04 8.25 2.24
CA PRO A 332 13.45 8.58 2.35
C PRO A 332 13.73 9.69 3.37
N ASN A 333 12.76 10.57 3.66
CA ASN A 333 12.89 11.53 4.75
C ASN A 333 12.99 10.81 6.11
N ALA A 334 12.07 9.90 6.42
CA ALA A 334 12.12 9.08 7.63
C ALA A 334 13.39 8.21 7.69
N ALA A 335 13.80 7.61 6.56
CA ALA A 335 15.04 6.85 6.48
C ALA A 335 16.28 7.72 6.76
N GLY A 336 16.28 8.98 6.30
CA GLY A 336 17.32 9.97 6.59
C GLY A 336 17.40 10.33 8.08
N VAL A 337 16.26 10.50 8.77
CA VAL A 337 16.22 10.69 10.23
C VAL A 337 16.81 9.48 10.95
N ALA A 338 16.46 8.26 10.54
CA ALA A 338 17.06 7.05 11.09
C ALA A 338 18.58 6.96 10.86
N ALA A 339 19.05 7.39 9.68
CA ALA A 339 20.48 7.44 9.35
C ALA A 339 21.21 8.47 10.21
N LEU A 340 20.59 9.63 10.48
CA LEU A 340 21.13 10.65 11.36
C LEU A 340 21.22 10.17 12.82
N LEU A 341 20.21 9.43 13.32
CA LEU A 341 20.29 8.79 14.64
C LEU A 341 21.45 7.80 14.72
N LYS A 342 21.63 6.97 13.68
CA LYS A 342 22.70 5.98 13.63
C LYS A 342 24.08 6.63 13.49
N SER A 343 24.20 7.77 12.79
CA SER A 343 25.46 8.51 12.71
C SER A 343 25.84 9.14 14.06
N PHE A 344 24.86 9.64 14.82
CA PHE A 344 25.05 10.15 16.17
C PHE A 344 25.47 9.07 17.16
N LYS A 345 24.84 7.88 17.10
CA LYS A 345 25.16 6.75 17.97
C LYS A 345 25.19 5.43 17.18
N PRO A 346 26.36 5.05 16.63
CA PRO A 346 26.49 3.86 15.76
C PRO A 346 26.14 2.52 16.41
N SER A 347 26.13 2.44 17.75
CA SER A 347 25.76 1.25 18.51
C SER A 347 24.25 1.04 18.67
N LEU A 348 23.42 1.97 18.18
CA LEU A 348 21.96 1.80 18.20
C LEU A 348 21.56 0.60 17.35
N THR A 349 20.81 -0.32 17.97
CA THR A 349 20.17 -1.44 17.28
C THR A 349 18.97 -0.94 16.48
N PRO A 350 18.54 -1.67 15.43
CA PRO A 350 17.30 -1.36 14.70
C PRO A 350 16.08 -1.22 15.61
N GLN A 351 15.95 -2.09 16.62
CA GLN A 351 14.85 -2.02 17.57
C GLN A 351 14.88 -0.73 18.41
N GLN A 352 16.07 -0.29 18.84
CA GLN A 352 16.20 0.97 19.56
C GLN A 352 15.87 2.17 18.69
N ILE A 353 16.30 2.19 17.42
CA ILE A 353 15.94 3.25 16.47
C ILE A 353 14.42 3.26 16.25
N ARG A 354 13.80 2.10 16.06
CA ARG A 354 12.34 1.99 15.95
C ARG A 354 11.64 2.58 17.16
N THR A 355 12.05 2.18 18.37
CA THR A 355 11.47 2.71 19.60
C THR A 355 11.63 4.23 19.69
N ILE A 356 12.81 4.78 19.36
CA ILE A 356 13.03 6.23 19.35
C ILE A 356 12.02 6.89 18.40
N LEU A 357 12.03 6.52 17.12
CA LEU A 357 11.14 7.10 16.10
C LEU A 357 9.67 7.06 16.54
N THR A 358 9.17 5.92 17.02
CA THR A 358 7.76 5.79 17.39
C THR A 358 7.40 6.45 18.73
N SER A 359 8.33 6.54 19.68
CA SER A 359 8.04 7.10 21.02
C SER A 359 8.20 8.61 21.09
N THR A 360 8.92 9.21 20.13
CA THR A 360 9.14 10.66 20.04
C THR A 360 8.40 11.31 18.90
N ALA A 361 7.64 10.52 18.12
CA ALA A 361 6.83 11.04 17.03
C ALA A 361 5.81 12.06 17.54
N LEU A 362 5.56 13.08 16.72
CA LEU A 362 4.55 14.09 16.97
C LEU A 362 3.19 13.54 16.57
N ASP A 363 2.35 13.19 17.54
CA ASP A 363 0.96 12.79 17.35
C ASP A 363 0.14 13.96 16.76
N ILE A 364 -0.36 13.77 15.54
CA ILE A 364 -0.93 14.85 14.71
C ILE A 364 -2.38 14.62 14.30
N GLU A 365 -2.93 13.44 14.53
CA GLU A 365 -4.27 13.07 14.09
C GLU A 365 -5.14 12.64 15.28
N THR A 366 -5.72 11.44 15.23
CA THR A 366 -6.48 10.92 16.37
C THR A 366 -5.50 10.55 17.47
N SER A 367 -5.69 11.07 18.68
CA SER A 367 -4.73 10.86 19.76
C SER A 367 -4.37 9.38 19.97
N GLY A 368 -3.07 9.11 20.04
CA GLY A 368 -2.52 7.76 20.08
C GLY A 368 -2.16 7.26 18.68
N VAL A 369 -2.07 5.94 18.54
CA VAL A 369 -1.73 5.34 17.25
C VAL A 369 -2.98 5.22 16.39
N ASP A 370 -2.93 5.77 15.19
CA ASP A 370 -4.09 5.89 14.29
C ASP A 370 -3.81 5.33 12.87
N PRO A 371 -4.84 5.01 12.07
CA PRO A 371 -4.67 4.38 10.77
C PRO A 371 -4.16 5.30 9.65
N ASP A 372 -4.03 6.61 9.87
CA ASP A 372 -3.62 7.61 8.88
C ASP A 372 -2.16 8.04 9.11
N SER A 373 -1.79 8.37 10.36
CA SER A 373 -0.44 8.88 10.71
C SER A 373 0.45 7.88 11.45
N GLY A 374 -0.13 6.77 11.91
CA GLY A 374 0.58 5.80 12.75
C GLY A 374 0.91 6.41 14.10
N TYR A 375 2.18 6.43 14.50
CA TYR A 375 2.65 7.12 15.70
C TYR A 375 2.79 8.64 15.52
N GLY A 376 2.63 9.17 14.30
CA GLY A 376 2.77 10.59 13.98
C GLY A 376 4.09 10.94 13.26
N ILE A 377 4.44 12.23 13.23
CA ILE A 377 5.59 12.76 12.47
C ILE A 377 6.91 12.46 13.18
N VAL A 378 7.85 11.82 12.48
CA VAL A 378 9.23 11.56 12.99
C VAL A 378 10.22 12.69 12.77
#